data_AF-A0A966YJ11-F1
#
_entry.id   AF-A0A966YJ11-F1
#
_cell.length_a   1.000
_cell.length_b   1.000
_cell.length_c   1.000
_cell.angle_alpha   90.00
_cell.angle_beta   90.00
_cell.angle_gamma   90.00
#
_symmetry.space_group_name_H-M   'P 1'
#
loop_
_entity.id
_entity.type
_entity.pdbx_description
1 polymer ?
#
loop_
_entity_poly.entity_id
_entity_poly.type
_entity_poly.pdbx_seq_one_letter_code
_entity_poly.pdbx_strand_id
1 'polypeptide(L)'
;QTPRGLFPLRRFFVGGTVSADGGEVAWDAVRMKLQEIVQEEPKDKPFSDDELVEELAKRGITVARRTVTKYRKGMNIPSSRQRRDWKLTRQHQPADATVVDGPAPLPPT
;
A
#
# COMPACT_ATOMS: atom_id res chain seq x y z
N GLN A 1 -9.60 24.51 -17.43
CA GLN A 1 -8.38 25.25 -17.05
C GLN A 1 -7.56 24.34 -16.14
N THR A 2 -6.41 23.83 -16.58
CA THR A 2 -5.52 23.01 -15.73
C THR A 2 -4.34 23.87 -15.24
N PRO A 3 -3.99 23.85 -13.94
CA PRO A 3 -2.88 24.63 -13.40
C PRO A 3 -1.57 23.89 -13.74
N ARG A 4 -1.12 23.99 -15.00
CA ARG A 4 0.11 23.31 -15.42
C ARG A 4 1.29 24.18 -15.04
N GLY A 5 1.86 23.89 -13.87
CA GLY A 5 3.14 24.46 -13.43
C GLY A 5 4.29 24.09 -14.38
N LEU A 6 5.38 24.86 -14.31
CA LEU A 6 6.59 24.62 -15.09
C LEU A 6 7.31 23.37 -14.54
N PHE A 7 7.42 22.30 -15.33
CA PHE A 7 8.14 21.09 -14.94
C PHE A 7 9.49 21.00 -15.66
N PRO A 8 10.57 20.60 -14.96
CA PRO A 8 11.88 20.39 -15.59
C PRO A 8 11.79 19.28 -16.65
N LEU A 9 12.41 19.48 -17.82
CA LEU A 9 12.37 18.52 -18.94
C LEU A 9 12.87 17.11 -18.54
N ARG A 10 13.85 17.02 -17.63
CA ARG A 10 14.36 15.75 -17.09
C ARG A 10 13.28 14.90 -16.41
N ARG A 11 12.17 15.51 -15.96
CA ARG A 11 11.04 14.81 -15.35
C ARG A 11 10.28 13.93 -16.35
N PHE A 12 10.37 14.20 -17.65
CA PHE A 12 9.75 13.39 -18.69
C PHE A 12 10.62 12.21 -19.12
N PHE A 13 11.91 12.21 -18.76
CA PHE A 13 12.85 11.11 -18.99
C PHE A 13 13.08 10.28 -17.72
N VAL A 14 12.04 10.10 -16.91
CA VAL A 14 12.08 9.09 -15.86
C VAL A 14 12.10 7.73 -16.54
N GLY A 15 13.09 6.89 -16.21
CA GLY A 15 13.10 5.52 -16.71
C GLY A 15 11.72 4.89 -16.53
N GLY A 16 11.27 4.13 -17.51
CA GLY A 16 10.02 3.38 -17.46
C GLY A 16 10.30 1.91 -17.72
N THR A 17 9.38 1.05 -17.34
CA THR A 17 9.34 -0.31 -17.88
C THR A 17 8.52 -0.29 -19.16
N VAL A 18 8.87 -1.14 -20.12
CA VAL A 18 8.06 -1.30 -21.33
C VAL A 18 6.88 -2.21 -20.98
N SER A 19 5.66 -1.71 -21.18
CA SER A 19 4.41 -2.49 -21.11
C SER A 19 4.41 -3.57 -22.19
N ALA A 20 3.63 -4.63 -22.03
CA ALA A 20 3.50 -5.65 -23.08
C ALA A 20 3.01 -5.05 -24.42
N ASP A 21 2.22 -3.97 -24.36
CA ASP A 21 1.73 -3.20 -25.51
C ASP A 21 2.75 -2.21 -26.10
N GLY A 22 4.02 -2.25 -25.69
CA GLY A 22 5.07 -1.36 -26.18
C GLY A 22 5.01 0.07 -25.63
N GLY A 23 4.05 0.39 -24.77
CA GLY A 23 3.95 1.68 -24.08
C GLY A 23 4.96 1.82 -22.95
N GLU A 24 5.64 2.96 -22.85
CA GLU A 24 6.50 3.28 -21.70
C GLU A 24 5.63 3.54 -20.45
N VAL A 25 5.78 2.71 -19.42
CA VAL A 25 5.11 2.89 -18.13
C VAL A 25 6.08 3.49 -17.15
N ALA A 26 5.79 4.72 -16.69
CA ALA A 26 6.57 5.39 -15.67
C ALA A 26 6.58 4.58 -14.35
N TRP A 27 7.72 4.54 -13.66
CA TRP A 27 7.84 3.85 -12.36
C TRP A 27 6.84 4.34 -11.31
N ASP A 28 6.44 5.61 -11.38
CA ASP A 28 5.39 6.19 -10.52
C ASP A 28 4.02 5.53 -10.77
N ALA A 29 3.67 5.30 -12.03
CA ALA A 29 2.42 4.63 -12.38
C ALA A 29 2.39 3.19 -11.86
N VAL A 30 3.52 2.46 -11.95
CA VAL A 30 3.64 1.10 -11.39
C VAL A 30 3.41 1.12 -9.87
N ARG A 31 3.99 2.10 -9.15
CA ARG A 31 3.81 2.24 -7.70
C ARG A 31 2.35 2.53 -7.33
N MET A 32 1.71 3.45 -8.05
CA MET A 32 0.30 3.78 -7.83
C MET A 32 -0.60 2.56 -8.08
N LYS A 33 -0.38 1.84 -9.18
CA LYS A 33 -1.15 0.63 -9.51
C LYS A 33 -0.92 -0.50 -8.51
N LEU A 34 0.31 -0.70 -8.06
CA LEU A 34 0.63 -1.67 -7.01
C LEU A 34 -0.10 -1.32 -5.70
N GLN A 35 -0.20 -0.04 -5.36
CA GLN A 35 -0.91 0.42 -4.19
C GLN A 35 -2.43 0.21 -4.31
N GLU A 36 -3.03 0.49 -5.48
CA GLU A 36 -4.44 0.20 -5.77
C GLU A 36 -4.76 -1.29 -5.57
N ILE A 37 -3.95 -2.19 -6.16
CA ILE A 37 -4.14 -3.65 -6.03
C ILE A 37 -4.07 -4.08 -4.57
N VAL A 38 -3.13 -3.53 -3.79
CA VAL A 38 -2.99 -3.83 -2.36
C VAL A 38 -4.16 -3.28 -1.54
N GLN A 39 -4.80 -2.19 -1.95
CA GLN A 39 -5.98 -1.65 -1.28
C GLN A 39 -7.25 -2.47 -1.57
N GLU A 40 -7.37 -2.97 -2.80
CA GLU A 40 -8.48 -3.82 -3.25
C GLU A 40 -8.37 -5.28 -2.79
N GLU A 41 -7.22 -5.70 -2.26
CA GLU A 41 -6.97 -7.10 -1.90
C GLU A 41 -7.83 -7.58 -0.71
N PRO A 42 -8.29 -8.85 -0.73
CA PRO A 42 -8.99 -9.43 0.40
C PRO A 42 -8.02 -9.63 1.58
N LYS A 43 -8.36 -9.04 2.73
CA LYS A 43 -7.56 -9.14 3.97
C LYS A 43 -7.38 -10.59 4.45
N ASP A 44 -8.27 -11.50 4.08
CA ASP A 44 -8.20 -12.94 4.38
C ASP A 44 -7.10 -13.67 3.62
N LYS A 45 -6.79 -13.22 2.41
CA LYS A 45 -5.79 -13.84 1.55
C LYS A 45 -4.97 -12.74 0.86
N PRO A 46 -4.03 -12.10 1.59
CA PRO A 46 -3.21 -11.03 1.03
C PRO A 46 -2.38 -11.56 -0.14
N PHE A 47 -2.29 -10.81 -1.23
CA PHE A 47 -1.57 -11.24 -2.41
C PHE A 47 -0.08 -11.40 -2.12
N SER A 48 0.50 -12.47 -2.65
CA SER A 48 1.94 -12.72 -2.68
C SER A 48 2.62 -11.81 -3.70
N ASP A 49 3.95 -11.68 -3.58
CA ASP A 49 4.72 -10.88 -4.56
C ASP A 49 4.57 -11.44 -6.00
N ASP A 50 4.28 -12.74 -6.16
CA ASP A 50 4.04 -13.37 -7.47
C ASP A 50 2.61 -13.07 -7.98
N GLU A 51 1.59 -13.15 -7.12
CA GLU A 51 0.21 -12.78 -7.48
C GLU A 51 0.10 -11.29 -7.84
N LEU A 52 0.87 -10.41 -7.17
CA LEU A 52 0.93 -8.98 -7.51
C LEU A 52 1.55 -8.74 -8.91
N VAL A 53 2.49 -9.59 -9.35
CA VAL A 53 3.02 -9.53 -10.72
C VAL A 53 1.94 -9.92 -11.72
N GLU A 54 1.17 -10.98 -11.45
CA GLU A 54 0.08 -11.41 -12.32
C GLU A 54 -1.03 -10.35 -12.42
N GLU A 55 -1.42 -9.73 -11.32
CA GLU A 55 -2.42 -8.65 -11.30
C GLU A 55 -1.93 -7.41 -12.07
N LEU A 56 -0.65 -7.08 -11.98
CA LEU A 56 -0.06 -6.00 -12.79
C LEU A 56 -0.02 -6.38 -14.28
N ALA A 57 0.31 -7.63 -14.61
CA ALA A 57 0.32 -8.12 -15.98
C ALA A 57 -1.07 -8.10 -16.62
N LYS A 58 -2.14 -8.42 -15.87
CA LYS A 58 -3.54 -8.28 -16.32
C LYS A 58 -3.91 -6.84 -16.67
N ARG A 59 -3.27 -5.86 -16.02
CA ARG A 59 -3.42 -4.42 -16.29
C ARG A 59 -2.46 -3.92 -17.39
N GLY A 60 -1.79 -4.82 -18.11
CA GLY A 60 -0.82 -4.55 -19.18
C GLY A 60 0.62 -4.35 -18.69
N ILE A 61 0.83 -4.17 -17.38
CA ILE A 61 2.11 -3.79 -16.80
C ILE A 61 2.95 -5.04 -16.50
N THR A 62 3.89 -5.36 -17.39
CA THR A 62 4.82 -6.48 -17.15
C THR A 62 5.98 -6.01 -16.29
N VAL A 63 6.08 -6.54 -15.08
CA VAL A 63 7.17 -6.24 -14.13
C VAL A 63 7.72 -7.51 -13.51
N ALA A 64 9.02 -7.51 -13.22
CA ALA A 64 9.65 -8.62 -12.51
C ALA A 64 9.29 -8.60 -11.01
N ARG A 65 9.19 -9.79 -10.40
CA ARG A 65 8.96 -9.96 -8.96
C ARG A 65 9.91 -9.12 -8.09
N ARG A 66 11.20 -9.06 -8.44
CA ARG A 66 12.20 -8.25 -7.70
C ARG A 66 11.85 -6.77 -7.68
N THR A 67 11.27 -6.25 -8.77
CA THR A 67 10.81 -4.86 -8.88
C THR A 67 9.60 -4.61 -7.97
N VAL A 68 8.65 -5.54 -7.95
CA VAL A 68 7.50 -5.51 -7.02
C VAL A 68 7.98 -5.53 -5.57
N THR A 69 8.88 -6.45 -5.19
CA THR A 69 9.43 -6.51 -3.83
C THR A 69 10.17 -5.21 -3.46
N LYS A 70 10.96 -4.64 -4.37
CA LYS A 70 11.65 -3.35 -4.15
C LYS A 70 10.66 -2.23 -3.86
N TYR A 71 9.63 -2.08 -4.68
CA TYR A 71 8.64 -1.01 -4.50
C TYR A 71 7.73 -1.25 -3.30
N ARG A 72 7.34 -2.50 -3.04
CA ARG A 72 6.59 -2.89 -1.84
C ARG A 72 7.33 -2.46 -0.57
N LYS A 73 8.63 -2.76 -0.47
CA LYS A 73 9.48 -2.34 0.64
C LYS A 73 9.60 -0.81 0.73
N GLY A 74 9.77 -0.13 -0.39
CA GLY A 74 9.84 1.33 -0.43
C GLY A 74 8.55 2.03 0.02
N MET A 75 7.40 1.37 -0.11
CA MET A 75 6.10 1.86 0.36
C MET A 75 5.74 1.36 1.78
N ASN A 76 6.67 0.72 2.49
CA ASN A 76 6.44 0.12 3.82
C ASN A 76 5.29 -0.90 3.87
N ILE A 77 5.01 -1.56 2.75
CA ILE A 77 3.98 -2.61 2.70
C ILE A 77 4.63 -3.94 3.19
N PRO A 78 4.13 -4.54 4.28
CA PRO A 78 4.68 -5.80 4.78
C PRO A 78 4.45 -6.96 3.81
N SER A 79 5.17 -8.05 3.99
CA SER A 79 5.04 -9.23 3.12
C SER A 79 3.64 -9.86 3.25
N SER A 80 3.17 -10.58 2.23
CA SER A 80 1.92 -11.36 2.30
C SER A 80 1.82 -12.20 3.58
N ARG A 81 2.93 -12.85 3.97
CA ARG A 81 3.00 -13.65 5.20
C ARG A 81 2.76 -12.81 6.45
N GLN A 82 3.48 -11.69 6.59
CA GLN A 82 3.29 -10.77 7.71
C GLN A 82 1.90 -10.11 7.74
N ARG A 83 1.31 -9.82 6.57
CA ARG A 83 -0.07 -9.30 6.46
C ARG A 83 -1.09 -10.30 6.97
N ARG A 84 -0.85 -11.58 6.75
CA ARG A 84 -1.66 -12.68 7.30
C ARG A 84 -1.53 -12.77 8.81
N ASP A 85 -0.31 -12.63 9.32
CA ASP A 85 -0.01 -12.72 10.76
C ASP A 85 -0.54 -11.51 11.57
N TRP A 86 -0.65 -10.31 10.99
CA TRP A 86 -1.22 -9.13 11.67
C TRP A 86 -2.61 -9.42 12.24
N LYS A 87 -3.42 -10.25 11.57
CA LYS A 87 -4.73 -10.67 12.08
C LYS A 87 -4.67 -11.21 13.51
N LEU A 88 -3.58 -11.88 13.88
CA LEU A 88 -3.41 -12.46 15.19
C LEU A 88 -3.15 -11.40 16.28
N THR A 89 -2.48 -10.29 15.93
CA THR A 89 -2.11 -9.24 16.89
C THR A 89 -3.23 -8.20 17.10
N ARG A 90 -4.17 -8.04 16.15
CA ARG A 90 -5.30 -7.09 16.29
C ARG A 90 -6.51 -7.68 17.04
N GLN A 91 -6.50 -8.98 17.36
CA GLN A 91 -7.60 -9.63 18.11
C GLN A 91 -7.40 -9.66 19.64
N HIS A 92 -6.34 -9.03 20.17
CA HIS A 92 -6.16 -8.90 21.61
C HIS A 92 -5.88 -7.44 22.00
N GLN A 93 -6.94 -6.62 21.93
CA GLN A 93 -7.04 -5.44 22.77
C GLN A 93 -7.81 -5.88 24.01
N PRO A 94 -7.20 -6.11 25.19
CA PRO A 94 -7.97 -6.12 26.41
C PRO A 94 -8.54 -4.71 26.58
N ALA A 95 -9.86 -4.60 26.44
CA ALA A 95 -10.62 -3.41 26.77
C ALA A 95 -10.68 -3.29 28.29
N ASP A 96 -9.58 -2.87 28.94
CA ASP A 96 -9.64 -2.45 30.33
C ASP A 96 -8.46 -1.53 30.69
N ALA A 97 -8.76 -0.23 30.80
CA ALA A 97 -8.06 0.73 31.67
C ALA A 97 -8.76 2.09 31.57
N THR A 98 -10.05 2.14 31.91
CA THR A 98 -10.65 3.41 32.36
C THR A 98 -10.31 3.57 33.84
N VAL A 99 -9.12 4.08 34.13
CA VAL A 99 -8.81 4.60 35.47
C VAL A 99 -9.51 5.95 35.59
N VAL A 100 -10.76 5.91 36.05
CA VAL A 100 -11.45 7.06 36.64
C VAL A 100 -11.02 7.15 38.10
N ASP A 101 -9.95 7.89 38.36
CA ASP A 101 -9.66 8.41 39.69
C ASP A 101 -10.10 9.88 39.72
N GLY A 102 -11.26 10.13 40.32
CA GLY A 102 -11.82 11.46 40.51
C GLY A 102 -12.73 11.42 41.75
N PRO A 103 -12.39 12.12 42.85
CA PRO A 103 -13.14 12.03 44.09
C PRO A 103 -14.55 12.62 43.94
N ALA A 104 -15.52 11.93 44.54
CA ALA A 104 -16.95 12.22 44.49
C ALA A 104 -17.29 13.66 44.96
N PRO A 105 -18.21 14.38 44.28
CA PRO A 105 -18.77 15.62 44.83
C PRO A 105 -19.77 15.31 45.95
N LEU A 106 -19.63 16.04 47.06
CA LEU A 106 -20.47 15.95 48.26
C LEU A 106 -21.93 16.34 47.95
N PRO A 107 -22.92 15.77 48.68
CA PRO A 107 -24.32 16.17 48.54
C PRO A 107 -24.57 17.57 49.13
N PRO A 108 -25.51 18.35 48.58
CA PRO A 108 -25.87 19.65 49.13
C PRO A 108 -26.72 19.48 50.41
N THR A 109 -26.45 20.34 51.40
CA THR A 109 -27.32 20.58 52.57
C THR A 109 -28.28 21.72 52.29
#